data_AF-A0A7X5DXW9-F1
#
_entry.id   AF-A0A7X5DXW9-F1
#
_cell.length_a   1.000
_cell.length_b   1.000
_cell.length_c   1.000
_cell.angle_alpha   90.00
_cell.angle_beta   90.00
_cell.angle_gamma   90.00
#
_symmetry.space_group_name_H-M   'P 1'
#
loop_
_entity.id
_entity.type
_entity.pdbx_description
1 polymer ?
#
loop_
_entity_poly.entity_id
_entity_poly.type
_entity_poly.pdbx_seq_one_letter_code
_entity_poly.pdbx_strand_id
1 'polypeptide(L)'
;MTYPEFEKDRRLQEAAAEYTAKFGGCFGGEEPGVRLMYAPDDEDTAYTPPDGATADRVLQDLQSGKPLPELWPEVEYDPDLLY
;
A
#
# COMPACT_ATOMS: atom_id res chain seq x y z
N MET A 1 8.22 3.82 2.93
CA MET A 1 8.60 3.56 1.52
C MET A 1 7.76 4.42 0.57
N THR A 2 8.33 4.83 -0.57
CA THR A 2 7.63 5.62 -1.59
C THR A 2 7.08 4.74 -2.73
N TYR A 3 5.98 5.17 -3.35
CA TYR A 3 5.41 4.53 -4.54
C TYR A 3 6.41 4.39 -5.70
N PRO A 4 7.21 5.40 -6.08
CA PRO A 4 8.21 5.23 -7.15
C PRO A 4 9.30 4.21 -6.83
N GLU A 5 9.66 3.98 -5.57
CA GLU A 5 10.56 2.87 -5.22
C GLU A 5 9.84 1.53 -5.42
N PHE A 6 8.58 1.43 -4.97
CA PHE A 6 7.75 0.25 -5.14
C PHE A 6 7.50 -0.10 -6.62
N GLU A 7 7.33 0.91 -7.47
CA GLU A 7 7.16 0.73 -8.92
C GLU A 7 8.45 0.24 -9.59
N LYS A 8 9.62 0.71 -9.13
CA LYS A 8 10.92 0.28 -9.66
C LYS A 8 11.31 -1.12 -9.20
N ASP A 9 10.80 -1.59 -8.07
CA ASP A 9 11.07 -2.91 -7.53
C ASP A 9 10.17 -3.97 -8.16
N ARG A 10 10.73 -4.71 -9.13
CA ARG A 10 10.00 -5.79 -9.83
C ARG A 10 9.40 -6.84 -8.88
N ARG A 11 10.10 -7.19 -7.80
CA ARG A 11 9.61 -8.17 -6.82
C ARG A 11 8.34 -7.69 -6.11
N LEU A 12 8.28 -6.40 -5.80
CA LEU A 12 7.12 -5.78 -5.18
C LEU A 12 5.97 -5.71 -6.18
N GLN A 13 6.23 -5.33 -7.43
CA GLN A 13 5.23 -5.38 -8.50
C GLN A 13 4.65 -6.79 -8.70
N GLU A 14 5.49 -7.82 -8.71
CA GLU A 14 5.05 -9.22 -8.85
C GLU A 14 4.21 -9.66 -7.65
N ALA A 15 4.65 -9.37 -6.42
CA ALA A 15 3.90 -9.70 -5.21
C ALA A 15 2.58 -8.91 -5.09
N ALA A 16 2.60 -7.64 -5.48
CA ALA A 16 1.44 -6.77 -5.48
C ALA A 16 0.41 -7.22 -6.51
N ALA A 17 0.84 -7.60 -7.72
CA ALA A 17 -0.04 -8.15 -8.75
C ALA A 17 -0.67 -9.48 -8.32
N GLU A 18 0.09 -10.35 -7.65
CA GLU A 18 -0.47 -11.59 -7.10
C GLU A 18 -1.47 -11.30 -5.97
N TYR A 19 -1.14 -10.33 -5.12
CA TYR A 19 -2.00 -9.90 -4.04
C TYR A 19 -3.32 -9.28 -4.55
N THR A 20 -3.27 -8.33 -5.50
CA THR A 20 -4.48 -7.74 -6.11
C THR A 20 -5.28 -8.76 -6.90
N ALA A 21 -4.64 -9.75 -7.51
CA ALA A 21 -5.34 -10.86 -8.16
C ALA A 21 -6.10 -11.77 -7.18
N LYS A 22 -5.64 -11.88 -5.92
CA LYS A 22 -6.27 -12.69 -4.87
C LYS A 22 -7.32 -11.93 -4.07
N PHE A 23 -7.00 -10.71 -3.65
CA PHE A 23 -7.79 -9.91 -2.71
C PHE A 23 -8.55 -8.75 -3.37
N GLY A 24 -8.27 -8.43 -4.64
CA GLY A 24 -8.78 -7.23 -5.30
C GLY A 24 -8.01 -5.97 -4.89
N GLY A 25 -8.45 -4.82 -5.40
CA GLY A 25 -7.87 -3.52 -5.07
C GLY A 25 -6.76 -3.02 -6.02
N CYS A 26 -6.21 -1.87 -5.68
CA CYS A 26 -5.21 -1.15 -6.45
C CYS A 26 -4.16 -0.50 -5.54
N PHE A 27 -2.90 -0.56 -5.96
CA PHE A 27 -1.83 0.21 -5.34
C PHE A 27 -1.70 1.55 -6.05
N GLY A 28 -1.86 2.61 -5.29
CA GLY A 28 -1.76 3.97 -5.76
C GLY A 28 -0.73 4.74 -4.95
N GLY A 29 -0.64 6.01 -5.31
CA GLY A 29 0.18 6.91 -4.57
C GLY A 29 -0.24 8.35 -4.85
N GLU A 30 -0.45 9.10 -3.78
CA GLU A 30 -0.80 10.53 -3.82
C GLU A 30 0.44 11.46 -3.87
N GLU A 31 0.49 12.34 -4.87
CA GLU A 31 1.54 13.35 -5.04
C GLU A 31 1.33 14.57 -4.14
N PRO A 32 2.40 15.29 -3.72
CA PRO A 32 3.84 15.08 -4.02
C PRO A 32 4.62 14.36 -2.90
N GLY A 33 5.58 13.48 -3.26
CA GLY A 33 6.40 12.73 -2.27
C GLY A 33 5.85 11.35 -1.90
N VAL A 34 5.10 10.80 -2.85
CA VAL A 34 4.12 9.75 -2.76
C VAL A 34 4.45 8.57 -1.85
N ARG A 35 3.85 8.57 -0.66
CA ARG A 35 3.77 7.39 0.22
C ARG A 35 2.97 6.30 -0.51
N LEU A 36 3.44 5.05 -0.45
CA LEU A 36 2.70 3.93 -1.03
C LEU A 36 1.32 3.83 -0.35
N MET A 37 0.25 3.73 -1.14
CA MET A 37 -1.10 3.52 -0.65
C MET A 37 -1.71 2.31 -1.35
N TYR A 38 -2.52 1.56 -0.61
CA TYR A 38 -3.29 0.44 -1.11
C TYR A 38 -4.77 0.75 -0.87
N ALA A 39 -5.55 0.78 -1.94
CA ALA A 39 -6.99 0.90 -1.87
C ALA A 39 -7.62 -0.46 -2.25
N PRO A 40 -8.25 -1.19 -1.32
CA PRO A 40 -9.04 -2.37 -1.65
C PRO A 40 -10.24 -1.98 -2.53
N ASP A 41 -10.76 -2.93 -3.31
CA ASP A 41 -11.95 -2.70 -4.16
C ASP A 41 -13.25 -2.63 -3.33
N ASP A 42 -13.23 -3.26 -2.14
CA ASP A 42 -14.40 -3.44 -1.28
C ASP A 42 -14.66 -2.22 -0.36
N GLU A 43 -13.65 -1.39 -0.09
CA GLU A 43 -13.73 -0.25 0.83
C GLU A 43 -13.14 1.03 0.21
N ASP A 44 -13.80 2.16 0.43
CA ASP A 44 -13.32 3.52 0.08
C ASP A 44 -12.25 4.01 1.08
N THR A 45 -11.39 3.09 1.52
CA THR A 45 -10.43 3.30 2.60
C THR A 45 -9.05 2.95 2.08
N ALA A 46 -8.16 3.92 2.02
CA ALA A 46 -6.76 3.66 1.66
C ALA A 46 -5.99 3.18 2.89
N TYR A 47 -5.02 2.29 2.68
CA TYR A 47 -4.11 1.79 3.69
C TYR A 47 -2.69 2.12 3.29
N THR A 48 -1.85 2.48 4.25
CA THR A 48 -0.46 2.84 3.97
C THR A 48 0.48 2.02 4.85
N PRO A 49 1.64 1.58 4.34
CA PRO A 49 2.56 0.85 5.18
C PRO A 49 3.03 1.74 6.33
N PRO A 50 3.29 1.16 7.51
CA PRO A 50 3.68 1.93 8.70
C PRO A 50 4.91 2.82 8.45
N ASP A 51 5.00 3.94 9.16
CA ASP A 51 6.11 4.88 8.98
C ASP A 51 7.47 4.18 9.21
N GLY A 52 8.40 4.38 8.28
CA GLY A 52 9.67 3.65 8.26
C GLY A 52 9.63 2.23 7.68
N ALA A 53 8.48 1.75 7.18
CA ALA A 53 8.42 0.47 6.48
C ALA A 53 9.33 0.48 5.23
N THR A 54 10.14 -0.58 5.14
CA THR A 54 11.07 -0.84 4.03
C THR A 54 10.42 -1.72 2.96
N ALA A 55 11.04 -1.76 1.78
CA ALA A 55 10.62 -2.63 0.67
C ALA A 55 10.48 -4.10 1.07
N ASP A 56 11.41 -4.60 1.87
CA ASP A 56 11.38 -5.99 2.34
C ASP A 56 10.17 -6.25 3.24
N ARG A 57 9.80 -5.29 4.10
CA ARG A 57 8.64 -5.41 4.96
C ARG A 57 7.34 -5.45 4.16
N VAL A 58 7.17 -4.49 3.25
CA VAL A 58 6.02 -4.43 2.32
C VAL A 58 5.93 -5.72 1.51
N LEU A 59 7.07 -6.22 1.02
CA LEU A 59 7.13 -7.47 0.25
C LEU A 59 6.73 -8.68 1.09
N GLN A 60 7.18 -8.74 2.35
CA GLN A 60 6.80 -9.80 3.28
C GLN A 60 5.31 -9.73 3.62
N ASP A 61 4.74 -8.54 3.80
CA ASP A 61 3.31 -8.35 4.07
C ASP A 61 2.45 -8.84 2.88
N LEU A 62 2.83 -8.47 1.64
CA LEU A 62 2.18 -8.96 0.42
C LEU A 62 2.25 -10.48 0.27
N GLN A 63 3.38 -11.08 0.62
CA GLN A 63 3.59 -12.53 0.59
C GLN A 63 3.05 -13.26 1.82
N SER A 64 2.66 -12.55 2.87
CA SER A 64 2.17 -13.16 4.10
C SER A 64 0.84 -13.89 3.89
N GLY A 65 0.14 -13.64 2.78
CA GLY A 65 -1.16 -14.22 2.46
C GLY A 65 -2.29 -13.69 3.36
N LYS A 66 -2.04 -12.60 4.08
CA LYS A 66 -3.04 -11.88 4.86
C LYS A 66 -3.42 -10.60 4.13
N PRO A 67 -4.66 -10.12 4.27
CA PRO A 67 -5.07 -8.87 3.68
C PRO A 67 -4.31 -7.70 4.32
N LEU A 68 -3.81 -6.79 3.49
CA LEU A 68 -3.16 -5.55 3.89
C LEU A 68 -3.94 -4.70 4.92
N PRO A 69 -5.28 -4.59 4.89
CA PRO A 69 -6.01 -3.88 5.96
C PRO A 69 -5.79 -4.44 7.37
N GLU A 70 -5.38 -5.72 7.52
CA GLU A 70 -5.01 -6.28 8.83
C GLU A 70 -3.55 -5.96 9.24
N LEU A 71 -2.71 -5.58 8.28
CA LEU A 71 -1.28 -5.37 8.48
C LEU A 71 -0.89 -3.89 8.47
N TRP A 72 -1.59 -3.10 7.68
CA TRP A 72 -1.32 -1.70 7.43
C TRP A 72 -2.36 -0.85 8.14
N PRO A 73 -1.95 0.24 8.80
CA PRO A 73 -2.90 1.21 9.31
C PRO A 73 -3.71 1.82 8.16
N GLU A 74 -4.99 2.03 8.44
CA GLU A 74 -5.87 2.88 7.64
C GLU A 74 -5.25 4.27 7.50
N VAL A 75 -5.28 4.81 6.28
CA VAL A 75 -5.03 6.21 6.02
C VAL A 75 -6.29 6.94 6.45
N GLU A 76 -6.30 7.46 7.67
CA GLU A 76 -7.29 8.45 8.06
C GLU A 76 -7.16 9.64 7.10
N TYR A 77 -8.15 9.80 6.22
CA TYR A 77 -8.29 11.02 5.43
C TYR A 77 -8.74 12.11 6.40
N ASP A 78 -7.79 12.73 7.11
CA ASP A 78 -8.05 13.82 8.05
C ASP A 78 -8.55 15.02 7.23
N PRO A 79 -9.87 15.36 7.26
CA PRO A 79 -10.38 16.51 6.51
C PRO A 79 -9.91 17.84 7.12
N ASP A 80 -9.25 17.81 8.27
CA ASP A 80 -8.68 18.96 9.00
C ASP A 80 -7.21 19.28 8.62
N LEU A 81 -6.58 18.49 7.74
CA LEU A 81 -5.24 18.77 7.20
C LEU A 81 -5.25 19.76 6.02
N LEU A 82 -6.20 20.70 6.01
CA LEU A 82 -6.21 21.87 5.13
C LEU A 82 -5.50 23.03 5.84
N TYR A 83 -4.17 23.08 5.77
CA TYR A 83 -3.35 24.16 6.35
C TYR A 83 -3.11 25.31 5.37
#